data_AF-A9USN1-F1
#
_entry.id   AF-A9USN1-F1
#
_cell.length_a   1.000
_cell.length_b   1.000
_cell.length_c   1.000
_cell.angle_alpha   90.00
_cell.angle_beta   90.00
_cell.angle_gamma   90.00
#
_symmetry.space_group_name_H-M   'P 1'
#
loop_
_entity.id
_entity.type
_entity.pdbx_description
1 polymer ?
#
loop_
_entity_poly.entity_id
_entity_poly.type
_entity_poly.pdbx_seq_one_letter_code
_entity_poly.pdbx_strand_id
1 'polypeptide(L)'
;MATTTPSWEPALAAMEDAVTTLEERMDALAQRSPAELREKLSPLDQCKLDLLLAYNANSLFWMFLSSRGVDPAKHPVRAELGRVRDYMMKIKGLERDPSAARSNLNKEAAERFVRHALDDGNDQANDGSPSTKKSRTATNATTPDSDRKKAKKDKKDKREKKDKRDKRKSK
;
A
#
# COMPACT_ATOMS: atom_id res chain seq x y z
N MET A 1 10.67 37.60 39.61
CA MET A 1 10.57 36.26 38.98
C MET A 1 11.34 36.34 37.67
N ALA A 2 12.58 35.84 37.62
CA ALA A 2 13.40 35.93 36.41
C ALA A 2 12.85 34.94 35.37
N THR A 3 12.34 35.46 34.25
CA THR A 3 11.98 34.65 33.09
C THR A 3 13.26 34.26 32.36
N THR A 4 13.69 33.01 32.51
CA THR A 4 14.77 32.44 31.70
C THR A 4 14.26 32.24 30.28
N THR A 5 14.75 33.06 29.35
CA THR A 5 14.50 32.88 27.92
C THR A 5 15.15 31.56 27.48
N PRO A 6 14.42 30.65 26.82
CA PRO A 6 15.03 29.43 26.28
C PRO A 6 16.04 29.81 25.19
N SER A 7 17.32 29.46 25.40
CA SER A 7 18.36 29.63 24.37
C SER A 7 18.21 28.50 23.34
N TRP A 8 17.99 28.88 22.09
CA TRP A 8 17.90 27.98 20.94
C TRP A 8 19.27 27.73 20.28
N GLU A 9 20.30 28.48 20.68
CA GLU A 9 21.64 28.43 20.09
C GLU A 9 22.24 27.01 20.14
N PRO A 10 22.12 26.22 21.24
CA PRO A 10 22.63 24.86 21.26
C PRO A 10 21.89 23.93 20.30
N ALA A 11 20.58 24.14 20.10
CA ALA A 11 19.79 23.34 19.17
C ALA A 11 20.16 23.66 17.72
N LEU A 12 20.47 24.92 17.40
CA LEU A 12 20.95 25.29 16.07
C LEU A 12 22.34 24.70 15.81
N ALA A 13 23.27 24.81 16.75
CA ALA A 13 24.61 24.23 16.62
C ALA A 13 24.55 22.71 16.41
N ALA A 14 23.68 22.01 17.16
CA ALA A 14 23.47 20.57 16.98
C ALA A 14 22.85 20.22 15.61
N MET A 15 21.96 21.07 15.08
CA MET A 15 21.39 20.89 13.75
C MET A 15 22.44 21.11 12.65
N GLU A 16 23.28 22.12 12.78
CA GLU A 16 24.37 22.41 11.85
C GLU A 16 25.36 21.24 11.77
N ASP A 17 25.84 20.76 12.92
CA ASP A 17 26.73 19.60 13.01
C ASP A 17 26.12 18.33 12.40
N ALA A 18 24.83 18.10 12.64
CA ALA A 18 24.10 16.97 12.08
C ALA A 18 23.95 17.06 10.55
N VAL A 19 23.72 18.26 10.00
CA VAL A 19 23.62 18.50 8.56
C VAL A 19 25.00 18.33 7.90
N THR A 20 26.06 18.90 8.47
CA THR A 20 27.43 18.74 7.97
C THR A 20 27.84 17.27 7.94
N THR A 21 27.59 16.54 9.04
CA THR A 21 27.87 15.09 9.10
C THR A 21 27.08 14.30 8.03
N LEU A 22 25.84 14.72 7.73
CA LEU A 22 25.04 14.08 6.70
C LEU A 22 25.57 14.37 5.30
N GLU A 23 25.95 15.61 5.01
CA GLU A 23 26.55 16.03 3.75
C GLU A 23 27.82 15.24 3.45
N GLU A 24 28.74 15.13 4.40
CA GLU A 24 29.97 14.34 4.24
C GLU A 24 29.69 12.87 3.87
N ARG A 25 28.69 12.26 4.53
CA ARG A 25 28.29 10.87 4.25
C ARG A 25 27.62 10.71 2.89
N MET A 26 26.81 11.69 2.48
CA MET A 26 26.14 11.68 1.19
C MET A 26 27.13 11.92 0.05
N ASP A 27 28.10 12.80 0.22
CA ASP A 27 29.17 13.04 -0.75
C ASP A 27 30.00 11.78 -0.97
N ALA A 28 30.42 11.11 0.12
CA ALA A 28 31.13 9.83 0.01
C ALA A 28 30.35 8.76 -0.78
N LEU A 29 29.02 8.79 -0.69
CA LEU A 29 28.15 7.90 -1.47
C LEU A 29 28.02 8.35 -2.93
N ALA A 30 27.93 9.66 -3.18
CA ALA A 30 27.78 10.26 -4.50
C ALA A 30 29.03 10.14 -5.39
N GLN A 31 30.22 10.01 -4.78
CA GLN A 31 31.47 9.77 -5.51
C GLN A 31 31.56 8.37 -6.17
N ARG A 32 30.61 7.47 -5.87
CA ARG A 32 30.57 6.11 -6.43
C ARG A 32 29.49 6.01 -7.50
N SER A 33 29.74 5.25 -8.56
CA SER A 33 28.71 5.04 -9.56
C SER A 33 27.58 4.15 -9.01
N PRO A 34 26.32 4.32 -9.48
CA PRO A 34 25.22 3.45 -9.06
C PRO A 34 25.48 1.96 -9.34
N ALA A 35 26.26 1.66 -10.39
CA ALA A 35 26.66 0.29 -10.73
C ALA A 35 27.62 -0.29 -9.67
N GLU A 36 28.65 0.46 -9.29
CA GLU A 36 29.60 0.06 -8.24
C GLU A 36 28.93 -0.17 -6.88
N LEU A 37 27.95 0.68 -6.54
CA LEU A 37 27.20 0.53 -5.29
C LEU A 37 26.36 -0.74 -5.27
N ARG A 38 25.81 -1.15 -6.42
CA ARG A 38 24.91 -2.31 -6.54
C ARG A 38 25.64 -3.64 -6.73
N GLU A 39 26.83 -3.63 -7.32
CA GLU A 39 27.60 -4.83 -7.67
C GLU A 39 27.79 -5.78 -6.48
N LYS A 40 28.03 -5.23 -5.28
CA LYS A 40 28.31 -6.01 -4.06
C LYS A 40 27.08 -6.28 -3.20
N LEU A 41 25.90 -5.80 -3.59
CA LEU A 41 24.69 -5.87 -2.78
C LEU A 41 23.76 -6.96 -3.29
N SER A 42 23.22 -7.76 -2.36
CA SER A 42 22.12 -8.66 -2.68
C SER A 42 20.91 -7.86 -3.20
N PRO A 43 20.00 -8.46 -3.99
CA PRO A 43 18.80 -7.75 -4.45
C PRO A 43 17.99 -7.14 -3.30
N LEU A 44 17.95 -7.81 -2.15
CA LEU A 44 17.27 -7.33 -0.96
C LEU A 44 17.97 -6.11 -0.35
N ASP A 45 19.31 -6.12 -0.30
CA ASP A 45 20.08 -4.99 0.23
C ASP A 45 20.06 -3.79 -0.72
N GLN A 46 19.96 -4.02 -2.04
CA GLN A 46 19.70 -2.95 -3.00
C GLN A 46 18.35 -2.28 -2.73
N CYS A 47 17.29 -3.07 -2.49
CA CYS A 47 15.99 -2.50 -2.11
C CYS A 47 16.04 -1.69 -0.81
N LYS A 48 16.82 -2.14 0.18
CA LYS A 48 17.02 -1.39 1.44
C LYS A 48 17.74 -0.07 1.20
N LEU A 49 18.79 -0.08 0.37
CA LEU A 49 19.53 1.13 0.00
C LEU A 49 18.62 2.14 -0.68
N ASP A 50 17.86 1.71 -1.69
CA ASP A 50 16.92 2.57 -2.43
C ASP A 50 15.84 3.15 -1.50
N LEU A 51 15.34 2.35 -0.57
CA LEU A 51 14.34 2.79 0.40
C LEU A 51 14.90 3.77 1.45
N LEU A 52 16.16 3.57 1.87
CA LEU A 52 16.86 4.48 2.76
C LEU A 52 17.07 5.84 2.08
N LEU A 53 17.49 5.86 0.81
CA LEU A 53 17.64 7.09 0.03
C LEU A 53 16.30 7.84 -0.11
N ALA A 54 15.22 7.12 -0.41
CA ALA A 54 13.88 7.70 -0.47
C ALA A 54 13.43 8.25 0.90
N TYR A 55 13.69 7.53 1.99
CA TYR A 55 13.39 8.01 3.34
C TYR A 55 14.17 9.29 3.68
N ASN A 56 15.47 9.33 3.39
CA ASN A 56 16.33 10.47 3.65
C ASN A 56 15.86 11.70 2.88
N ALA A 57 15.60 11.57 1.58
CA ALA A 57 15.11 12.68 0.75
C ALA A 57 13.80 13.28 1.29
N ASN A 58 12.84 12.43 1.64
CA ASN A 58 11.56 12.88 2.21
C ASN A 58 11.72 13.50 3.61
N SER A 59 12.61 12.96 4.44
CA SER A 59 12.89 13.48 5.78
C SER A 59 13.59 14.84 5.74
N LEU A 60 14.55 15.02 4.83
CA LEU A 60 15.20 16.31 4.58
C LEU A 60 14.19 17.34 4.09
N PHE A 61 13.29 16.94 3.20
CA PHE A 61 12.24 17.82 2.73
C PHE A 61 11.24 18.19 3.83
N TRP A 62 10.92 17.26 4.74
CA TRP A 62 10.13 17.56 5.94
C TRP A 62 10.80 18.61 6.83
N MET A 63 12.11 18.47 7.07
CA MET A 63 12.90 19.43 7.85
C MET A 63 12.95 20.80 7.17
N PHE A 64 13.11 20.84 5.85
CA PHE A 64 13.05 22.08 5.05
C PHE A 64 11.70 22.80 5.17
N LEU A 65 10.58 22.07 5.10
CA LEU A 65 9.27 22.67 5.31
C LEU A 65 9.14 23.23 6.74
N SER A 66 9.60 22.46 7.73
CA SER A 66 9.56 22.84 9.14
C SER A 66 10.36 24.12 9.40
N SER A 67 11.56 24.27 8.80
CA SER A 67 12.39 25.46 8.96
C SER A 67 11.78 26.71 8.30
N ARG A 68 10.93 26.54 7.29
CA ARG A 68 10.15 27.62 6.68
C ARG A 68 8.85 27.94 7.42
N GLY A 69 8.59 27.28 8.54
CA GLY A 69 7.33 27.43 9.29
C GLY A 69 6.11 26.81 8.60
N VAL A 70 6.32 25.97 7.58
CA VAL A 70 5.24 25.24 6.90
C VAL A 70 5.03 23.92 7.64
N ASP A 71 3.80 23.67 8.10
CA ASP A 71 3.42 22.41 8.75
C ASP A 71 3.52 21.23 7.75
N PRO A 72 4.52 20.34 7.88
CA PRO A 72 4.73 19.27 6.92
C PRO A 72 3.66 18.17 7.05
N ALA A 73 2.93 18.10 8.17
CA ALA A 73 1.86 17.13 8.34
C ALA A 73 0.66 17.41 7.43
N LYS A 74 0.51 18.66 6.98
CA LYS A 74 -0.50 19.08 5.99
C LYS A 74 0.03 19.05 4.55
N HIS A 75 1.32 18.76 4.36
CA HIS A 75 1.96 18.71 3.07
C HIS A 75 1.95 17.26 2.49
N PRO A 76 1.87 17.07 1.16
CA PRO A 76 1.94 15.74 0.52
C PRO A 76 3.11 14.84 0.92
N VAL A 77 4.20 15.42 1.43
CA VAL A 77 5.37 14.68 1.95
C VAL A 77 4.99 13.67 3.04
N ARG A 78 3.92 13.94 3.82
CA ARG A 78 3.39 12.99 4.80
C ARG A 78 2.94 11.68 4.14
N ALA A 79 2.31 11.76 2.96
CA ALA A 79 1.89 10.58 2.23
C ALA A 79 3.09 9.80 1.67
N GLU A 80 4.13 10.52 1.21
CA GLU A 80 5.38 9.91 0.75
C GLU A 80 6.10 9.14 1.87
N LEU A 81 6.18 9.71 3.09
CA LEU A 81 6.70 8.99 4.26
C LEU A 81 5.84 7.77 4.62
N GLY A 82 4.51 7.87 4.47
CA GLY A 82 3.62 6.72 4.60
C GLY A 82 3.95 5.62 3.60
N ARG A 83 4.17 5.97 2.33
CA ARG A 83 4.56 5.04 1.28
C ARG A 83 5.89 4.36 1.60
N VAL A 84 6.90 5.12 2.02
CA VAL A 84 8.20 4.58 2.46
C VAL A 84 8.03 3.57 3.59
N ARG A 85 7.24 3.90 4.62
CA ARG A 85 6.96 2.99 5.74
C ARG A 85 6.32 1.68 5.27
N ASP A 86 5.37 1.74 4.36
CA ASP A 86 4.69 0.55 3.84
C ASP A 86 5.67 -0.35 3.07
N TYR A 87 6.61 0.23 2.32
CA TYR A 87 7.68 -0.54 1.68
C TYR A 87 8.67 -1.13 2.70
N MET A 88 8.98 -0.44 3.80
CA MET A 88 9.82 -0.99 4.87
C MET A 88 9.16 -2.23 5.50
N MET A 89 7.83 -2.21 5.67
CA MET A 89 7.08 -3.37 6.15
C MET A 89 7.13 -4.54 5.16
N LYS A 90 7.06 -4.27 3.84
CA LYS A 90 7.21 -5.31 2.81
C LYS A 90 8.59 -5.97 2.87
N ILE A 91 9.66 -5.17 2.95
CA ILE A 91 11.04 -5.69 3.06
C ILE A 91 11.19 -6.55 4.32
N LYS A 92 10.70 -6.07 5.48
CA LYS A 92 10.71 -6.86 6.72
C LYS A 92 9.94 -8.17 6.61
N GLY A 93 8.84 -8.17 5.86
CA GLY A 93 8.08 -9.39 5.55
C GLY A 93 8.92 -10.39 4.75
N LEU A 94 9.61 -9.91 3.71
CA LEU A 94 10.48 -10.73 2.86
C LEU A 94 11.71 -11.28 3.61
N GLU A 95 12.26 -10.52 4.56
CA GLU A 95 13.35 -10.98 5.43
C GLU A 95 12.91 -12.12 6.35
N ARG A 96 11.70 -12.02 6.90
CA ARG A 96 11.16 -13.03 7.80
C ARG A 96 10.73 -14.31 7.07
N ASP A 97 10.13 -14.15 5.90
CA ASP A 97 9.65 -15.25 5.09
C ASP A 97 9.96 -14.98 3.61
N PRO A 98 11.08 -15.51 3.09
CA PRO A 98 11.43 -15.37 1.68
C PRO A 98 10.39 -16.01 0.73
N SER A 99 9.57 -16.94 1.23
CA SER A 99 8.51 -17.56 0.45
C SER A 99 7.34 -16.60 0.20
N ALA A 100 7.17 -15.55 1.02
CA ALA A 100 6.19 -14.50 0.80
C ALA A 100 6.42 -13.69 -0.50
N ALA A 101 7.64 -13.73 -1.05
CA ALA A 101 7.95 -13.18 -2.38
C ALA A 101 7.26 -13.96 -3.52
N ARG A 102 7.00 -15.25 -3.29
CA ARG A 102 6.35 -16.12 -4.27
C ARG A 102 4.85 -15.94 -4.09
N SER A 103 4.23 -15.18 -4.99
CA SER A 103 2.80 -15.27 -5.18
C SER A 103 2.48 -16.74 -5.51
N ASN A 104 1.65 -17.38 -4.69
CA ASN A 104 1.15 -18.73 -4.97
C ASN A 104 0.25 -18.65 -6.21
N LEU A 105 0.86 -18.68 -7.39
CA LEU A 105 0.17 -18.72 -8.65
C LEU A 105 -0.56 -20.06 -8.75
N ASN A 106 -1.87 -20.01 -8.96
CA ASN A 106 -2.65 -21.20 -9.25
C ASN A 106 -2.30 -21.67 -10.67
N LYS A 107 -1.36 -22.61 -10.75
CA LYS A 107 -0.86 -23.16 -12.02
C LYS A 107 -1.98 -23.75 -12.86
N GLU A 108 -2.94 -24.45 -12.24
CA GLU A 108 -4.09 -25.00 -12.96
C GLU A 108 -4.98 -23.93 -13.58
N ALA A 109 -5.21 -22.81 -12.88
CA ALA A 109 -5.98 -21.70 -13.43
C ALA A 109 -5.25 -21.05 -14.61
N ALA A 110 -3.94 -20.85 -14.51
CA ALA A 110 -3.12 -20.34 -15.60
C ALA A 110 -3.14 -21.27 -16.82
N GLU A 111 -3.05 -22.59 -16.62
CA GLU A 111 -3.18 -23.59 -17.68
C GLU A 111 -4.55 -23.55 -18.37
N ARG A 112 -5.64 -23.38 -17.60
CA ARG A 112 -6.99 -23.22 -18.18
C ARG A 112 -7.11 -21.95 -19.02
N PHE A 113 -6.54 -20.83 -18.56
CA PHE A 113 -6.52 -19.59 -19.34
C PHE A 113 -5.73 -19.75 -20.66
N VAL A 114 -4.57 -20.41 -20.60
CA VAL A 114 -3.77 -20.68 -21.81
C VAL A 114 -4.50 -21.62 -22.76
N ARG A 115 -5.12 -22.70 -22.26
CA ARG A 115 -5.89 -23.63 -23.09
C ARG A 115 -7.07 -22.95 -23.76
N HIS A 116 -7.89 -22.20 -23.03
CA HIS A 116 -9.03 -21.48 -23.61
C HIS A 116 -8.59 -20.46 -24.66
N ALA A 117 -7.50 -19.72 -24.42
CA ALA A 117 -6.99 -18.74 -25.37
C ALA A 117 -6.41 -19.37 -26.65
N LEU A 118 -5.97 -20.64 -26.59
CA LEU A 118 -5.48 -21.40 -27.75
C LEU A 118 -6.60 -22.18 -28.46
N ASP A 119 -7.65 -22.56 -27.74
CA ASP A 119 -8.81 -23.32 -28.27
C ASP A 119 -9.71 -22.44 -29.15
N ASP A 120 -9.75 -21.13 -28.90
CA ASP A 120 -10.43 -20.15 -29.77
C ASP A 120 -9.69 -19.89 -31.12
N GLY A 121 -8.63 -20.65 -31.41
CA GLY A 121 -7.68 -20.43 -32.50
C GLY A 121 -7.89 -21.21 -33.81
N ASN A 122 -9.01 -21.91 -34.02
CA ASN A 122 -9.29 -22.56 -35.31
C ASN A 122 -10.65 -22.19 -35.95
N ASP A 123 -11.49 -21.37 -35.30
CA ASP A 123 -12.81 -20.99 -35.84
C ASP A 123 -12.88 -19.51 -36.27
N GLN A 124 -11.78 -18.98 -36.80
CA GLN A 124 -11.78 -17.76 -37.61
C GLN A 124 -11.34 -18.06 -39.04
N ALA A 125 -12.06 -18.99 -39.67
CA ALA A 125 -12.16 -19.03 -41.12
C ALA A 125 -13.60 -19.40 -41.49
N ASN A 126 -14.35 -18.36 -41.89
CA ASN A 126 -15.54 -18.43 -42.73
C ASN A 126 -16.87 -18.86 -42.06
N ASP A 127 -17.76 -17.90 -41.82
CA ASP A 127 -18.98 -17.70 -42.64
C ASP A 127 -19.86 -16.61 -42.00
N GLY A 128 -20.45 -15.78 -42.86
CA GLY A 128 -21.29 -14.66 -42.47
C GLY A 128 -22.71 -15.06 -42.09
N SER A 129 -23.26 -14.29 -41.15
CA SER A 129 -24.68 -13.94 -41.04
C SER A 129 -25.66 -15.05 -40.58
N PRO A 130 -26.92 -14.71 -40.20
CA PRO A 130 -27.33 -14.75 -38.80
C PRO A 130 -28.54 -15.67 -38.57
N SER A 131 -28.57 -16.43 -37.47
CA SER A 131 -29.82 -17.09 -37.08
C SER A 131 -29.98 -17.22 -35.57
N THR A 132 -30.71 -16.24 -35.04
CA THR A 132 -31.41 -16.28 -33.76
C THR A 132 -32.50 -17.35 -33.78
N LYS A 133 -32.56 -18.17 -32.70
CA LYS A 133 -33.78 -18.55 -31.93
C LYS A 133 -33.39 -19.62 -30.89
N LYS A 134 -33.90 -19.72 -29.66
CA LYS A 134 -34.54 -18.84 -28.66
C LYS A 134 -35.05 -19.78 -27.56
N SER A 135 -34.46 -19.78 -26.35
CA SER A 135 -35.09 -20.10 -25.05
C SER A 135 -33.99 -19.88 -23.99
N ARG A 136 -34.07 -19.00 -22.98
CA ARG A 136 -35.18 -18.49 -22.18
C ARG A 136 -35.00 -17.00 -21.85
N THR A 137 -36.13 -16.41 -21.52
CA THR A 137 -36.51 -15.00 -21.38
C THR A 137 -35.55 -14.11 -20.56
N ALA A 138 -35.25 -12.94 -21.11
CA ALA A 138 -34.60 -11.81 -20.46
C ALA A 138 -35.59 -11.01 -19.59
N THR A 139 -35.11 -10.46 -18.47
CA THR A 139 -35.58 -9.16 -17.98
C THR A 139 -34.37 -8.32 -17.60
N ASN A 140 -34.24 -7.19 -18.29
CA ASN A 140 -33.20 -6.19 -18.16
C ASN A 140 -33.01 -5.70 -16.73
N ALA A 141 -31.75 -5.39 -16.43
CA ALA A 141 -31.36 -4.50 -15.36
C ALA A 141 -32.01 -3.11 -15.56
N THR A 142 -32.93 -2.78 -14.66
CA THR A 142 -32.98 -1.48 -14.01
C THR A 142 -33.01 -1.78 -12.51
N THR A 143 -32.16 -1.08 -11.78
CA THR A 143 -31.81 -1.27 -10.36
C THR A 143 -33.03 -1.55 -9.46
N PRO A 144 -32.89 -2.45 -8.46
CA PRO A 144 -33.10 -1.98 -7.09
C PRO A 144 -32.19 -2.62 -6.03
N ASP A 145 -31.54 -1.71 -5.31
CA ASP A 145 -31.34 -1.76 -3.86
C ASP A 145 -32.59 -2.30 -3.12
N SER A 146 -32.72 -3.62 -2.91
CA SER A 146 -33.74 -4.16 -1.98
C SER A 146 -33.43 -5.47 -1.27
N ASP A 147 -32.53 -6.33 -1.78
CA ASP A 147 -32.29 -7.64 -1.14
C ASP A 147 -31.35 -7.58 0.10
N ARG A 148 -30.60 -6.49 0.27
CA ARG A 148 -29.75 -6.31 1.47
C ARG A 148 -30.52 -5.87 2.72
N LYS A 149 -31.78 -5.45 2.58
CA LYS A 149 -32.65 -5.03 3.71
C LYS A 149 -33.41 -6.20 4.35
N LYS A 150 -33.75 -7.27 3.60
CA LYS A 150 -34.47 -8.43 4.16
C LYS A 150 -33.58 -9.26 5.10
N ALA A 151 -32.33 -9.51 4.72
CA ALA A 151 -31.35 -10.20 5.57
C ALA A 151 -30.93 -9.42 6.84
N LYS A 152 -31.10 -8.08 6.87
CA LYS A 152 -30.85 -7.26 8.07
C LYS A 152 -32.06 -7.18 9.01
N LYS A 153 -33.31 -7.30 8.52
CA LYS A 153 -34.51 -7.30 9.35
C LYS A 153 -34.62 -8.59 10.18
N ASP A 154 -34.38 -9.75 9.54
CA ASP A 154 -34.42 -11.06 10.22
C ASP A 154 -33.34 -11.21 11.31
N LYS A 155 -32.19 -10.52 11.17
CA LYS A 155 -31.11 -10.54 12.15
C LYS A 155 -31.33 -9.57 13.31
N LYS A 156 -32.07 -8.47 13.11
CA LYS A 156 -32.44 -7.51 14.16
C LYS A 156 -33.54 -8.08 15.06
N ASP A 157 -34.56 -8.73 14.48
CA ASP A 157 -35.66 -9.34 15.24
C ASP A 157 -35.19 -10.54 16.10
N LYS A 158 -34.16 -11.27 15.66
CA LYS A 158 -33.53 -12.34 16.47
C LYS A 158 -32.70 -11.81 17.65
N ARG A 159 -32.12 -10.61 17.55
CA ARG A 159 -31.29 -10.03 18.61
C ARG A 159 -32.16 -9.39 19.71
N GLU A 160 -33.26 -8.74 19.31
CA GLU A 160 -34.21 -8.12 20.25
C GLU A 160 -35.03 -9.14 21.05
N LYS A 161 -35.32 -10.33 20.48
CA LYS A 161 -35.93 -11.46 21.22
C LYS A 161 -34.97 -12.13 22.21
N LYS A 162 -33.65 -12.06 21.98
CA LYS A 162 -32.65 -12.63 22.90
C LYS A 162 -32.47 -11.72 24.13
N ASP A 163 -32.36 -10.42 23.92
CA ASP A 163 -32.19 -9.44 25.03
C ASP A 163 -33.44 -9.37 25.94
N LYS A 164 -34.66 -9.53 25.41
CA LYS A 164 -35.88 -9.60 26.24
C LYS A 164 -36.02 -10.90 27.04
N ARG A 165 -35.38 -12.00 26.60
CA ARG A 165 -35.38 -13.29 27.31
C ARG A 165 -34.35 -13.30 28.45
N ASP A 166 -33.19 -12.69 28.24
CA ASP A 166 -32.14 -12.60 29.26
C ASP A 166 -32.51 -11.60 30.38
N LYS A 167 -33.23 -10.50 30.06
CA LYS A 167 -33.75 -9.57 31.08
C LYS A 167 -34.88 -10.14 31.96
N ARG A 168 -35.56 -11.20 31.53
CA ARG A 168 -36.59 -11.91 32.33
C ARG A 168 -36.03 -13.00 33.23
N LYS A 169 -34.75 -13.39 33.06
CA LYS A 169 -34.06 -14.37 33.90
C LYS A 169 -33.21 -13.76 35.03
N SER A 170 -33.10 -12.43 35.07
CA SER A 170 -32.29 -11.69 36.06
C SER A 170 -33.16 -10.88 37.04
N LYS A 171 -34.44 -11.23 37.20
CA LYS A 171 -35.31 -10.61 38.20
C LYS A 171 -35.93 -11.69 39.08
#